data_AF-A0AAV0KHB3-F1
#
_entry.id   AF-A0AAV0KHB3-F1
#
_cell.length_a   1.000
_cell.length_b   1.000
_cell.length_c   1.000
_cell.angle_alpha   90.00
_cell.angle_beta   90.00
_cell.angle_gamma   90.00
#
_symmetry.space_group_name_H-M   'P 1'
#
loop_
_entity.id
_entity.type
_entity.pdbx_description
1 polymer ?
#
loop_
_entity_poly.entity_id
_entity_poly.type
_entity_poly.pdbx_seq_one_letter_code
_entity_poly.pdbx_strand_id
1 'polypeptide(L)'
;MGIDFKEGCKSNETKHMASNSNSMKSSIYLKQCDNLYQFHVRRCRSSLNVSKRLFVSNINKHPRSLSRIVRFDLTLSPPPGMTHSHSKPFVWSKGRKFWKAIGRRNNRGFRA
;
A
#
# COMPACT_ATOMS: atom_id res chain seq x y z
N MET A 1 10.55 36.14 24.38
CA MET A 1 11.51 35.35 23.57
C MET A 1 10.75 34.17 23.01
N GLY A 2 10.29 34.27 21.75
CA GLY A 2 9.42 33.29 21.11
C GLY A 2 10.21 32.04 20.73
N ILE A 3 9.69 30.87 21.08
CA ILE A 3 10.28 29.59 20.71
C ILE A 3 9.79 29.25 19.29
N ASP A 4 10.71 29.15 18.33
CA ASP A 4 10.38 28.77 16.96
C ASP A 4 9.88 27.33 16.91
N PHE A 5 8.64 27.16 16.48
CA PHE A 5 7.90 25.89 16.45
C PHE A 5 8.39 24.88 15.41
N LYS A 6 9.57 25.05 14.81
CA LYS A 6 10.01 24.18 13.72
C LYS A 6 10.57 22.83 14.19
N GLU A 7 11.19 22.71 15.37
CA GLU A 7 11.97 21.47 15.65
C GLU A 7 12.00 20.93 17.08
N GLY A 8 11.11 21.30 18.02
CA GLY A 8 11.16 20.55 19.28
C GLY A 8 10.33 20.98 20.47
N CYS A 9 8.99 20.88 20.41
CA CYS A 9 8.19 20.44 21.55
C CYS A 9 6.76 20.08 21.15
N LYS A 10 6.32 18.88 21.58
CA LYS A 10 4.94 18.38 21.74
C LYS A 10 3.84 19.27 21.16
N SER A 11 3.58 19.12 19.86
CA SER A 11 2.21 19.28 19.38
C SER A 11 1.35 18.23 20.11
N ASN A 12 0.16 18.59 20.60
CA ASN A 12 -0.83 17.60 21.07
C ASN A 12 -1.24 16.61 19.95
N GLU A 13 -0.78 16.87 18.73
CA GLU A 13 -0.64 15.93 17.62
C GLU A 13 0.73 15.24 17.67
N THR A 14 1.08 14.55 18.77
CA THR A 14 2.22 13.64 18.70
C THR A 14 1.83 12.55 17.71
N LYS A 15 2.45 12.58 16.53
CA LYS A 15 2.34 11.56 15.49
C LYS A 15 2.72 10.23 16.13
N HIS A 16 1.75 9.51 16.68
CA HIS A 16 1.97 8.15 17.11
C HIS A 16 2.44 7.39 15.87
N MET A 17 3.73 7.07 15.81
CA MET A 17 4.19 6.08 14.84
C MET A 17 3.46 4.80 15.21
N ALA A 18 2.55 4.36 14.35
CA ALA A 18 1.78 3.15 14.59
C ALA A 18 2.75 2.03 14.95
N SER A 19 2.73 1.60 16.22
CA SER A 19 3.49 0.45 16.62
C SER A 19 2.89 -0.73 15.88
N ASN A 20 3.63 -1.29 14.91
CA ASN A 20 3.44 -2.68 14.48
C ASN A 20 3.85 -3.58 15.68
N SER A 21 3.20 -3.41 16.82
CA SER A 21 3.26 -4.33 17.93
C SER A 21 2.56 -5.58 17.43
N ASN A 22 3.37 -6.51 16.94
CA ASN A 22 2.96 -7.86 16.58
C ASN A 22 2.08 -8.43 17.69
N SER A 23 0.81 -8.74 17.37
CA SER A 23 0.15 -10.01 17.74
C SER A 23 -1.37 -9.92 17.61
N MET A 24 -1.88 -9.87 16.37
CA MET A 24 -3.19 -10.42 15.99
C MET A 24 -2.99 -11.74 15.24
N LYS A 25 -2.01 -12.55 15.65
CA LYS A 25 -1.70 -13.85 15.06
C LYS A 25 -1.56 -14.87 16.18
N SER A 26 -2.62 -15.65 16.40
CA SER A 26 -2.71 -16.69 17.42
C SER A 26 -1.78 -17.88 17.16
N SER A 27 -1.27 -18.05 15.93
CA SER A 27 -0.46 -19.20 15.55
C SER A 27 0.95 -19.16 16.14
N ILE A 28 1.39 -20.27 16.73
CA ILE A 28 2.72 -20.48 17.32
C ILE A 28 3.84 -20.28 16.27
N TYR A 29 3.66 -20.78 15.04
CA TYR A 29 4.67 -20.71 13.97
C TYR A 29 5.03 -19.28 13.55
N LEU A 30 4.04 -18.40 13.39
CA LEU A 30 4.30 -17.01 13.00
C LEU A 30 5.00 -16.22 14.10
N LYS A 31 4.80 -16.59 15.38
CA LYS A 31 5.53 -16.01 16.52
C LYS A 31 7.00 -16.44 16.51
N GLN A 32 7.27 -17.72 16.23
CA GLN A 32 8.65 -18.21 16.11
C GLN A 32 9.40 -17.51 14.96
N CYS A 33 8.74 -17.30 13.82
CA CYS A 33 9.33 -16.54 12.72
C CYS A 33 9.65 -15.09 13.12
N ASP A 34 8.79 -14.41 13.88
CA ASP A 34 9.03 -13.02 14.32
C ASP A 34 10.30 -12.92 15.16
N ASN A 35 10.45 -13.78 16.15
CA ASN A 35 11.62 -13.81 17.02
C ASN A 35 12.93 -13.99 16.22
N LEU A 36 12.93 -14.89 15.25
CA LEU A 36 14.09 -15.14 14.38
C LEU A 36 14.43 -13.92 13.50
N TYR A 37 13.44 -13.30 12.86
CA TYR A 37 13.68 -12.14 12.00
C TYR A 37 14.03 -10.87 12.79
N GLN A 38 13.50 -10.69 14.00
CA GLN A 38 13.88 -9.59 14.91
C GLN A 38 15.33 -9.70 15.41
N PHE A 39 15.79 -10.94 15.62
CA PHE A 39 17.20 -11.21 15.91
C PHE A 39 18.08 -10.89 14.69
N HIS A 40 17.67 -11.32 13.50
CA HIS A 40 18.41 -11.07 12.25
C HIS A 40 18.58 -9.57 11.96
N VAL A 41 17.54 -8.75 12.08
CA VAL A 41 17.59 -7.30 11.83
C VAL A 41 18.59 -6.58 12.74
N ARG A 42 18.78 -7.06 13.98
CA ARG A 42 19.73 -6.48 14.92
C ARG A 42 21.18 -6.89 14.65
N ARG A 43 21.40 -8.09 14.10
CA ARG A 43 22.74 -8.69 13.95
C ARG A 43 23.31 -8.55 12.52
N CYS A 44 22.46 -8.52 11.51
CA CYS A 44 22.85 -8.44 10.11
C CYS A 44 22.57 -7.06 9.53
N ARG A 45 23.61 -6.39 9.01
CA ARG A 45 23.52 -5.07 8.34
C ARG A 45 23.07 -5.16 6.87
N SER A 46 22.41 -6.25 6.47
CA SER A 46 21.90 -6.37 5.10
C SER A 46 20.67 -5.46 4.92
N SER A 47 20.54 -4.84 3.75
CA SER A 47 19.37 -4.00 3.42
C SER A 47 18.10 -4.84 3.18
N LEU A 48 18.26 -6.15 2.97
CA LEU A 48 17.20 -7.13 2.68
C LEU A 48 16.43 -7.54 3.95
N ASN A 49 15.87 -6.56 4.66
CA ASN A 49 15.13 -6.78 5.90
C ASN A 49 13.69 -7.24 5.63
N VAL A 50 13.47 -8.56 5.68
CA VAL A 50 12.18 -9.21 5.35
C VAL A 50 11.11 -9.03 6.46
N SER A 51 11.52 -8.68 7.68
CA SER A 51 10.62 -8.53 8.85
C SER A 51 9.44 -7.60 8.58
N LYS A 52 9.69 -6.45 7.95
CA LYS A 52 8.66 -5.46 7.61
C LYS A 52 7.62 -5.96 6.60
N ARG A 53 7.92 -7.02 5.83
CA ARG A 53 7.01 -7.61 4.83
C ARG A 53 6.24 -8.83 5.35
N LEU A 54 6.76 -9.54 6.34
CA LEU A 54 6.10 -10.74 6.90
C LEU A 54 4.94 -10.39 7.84
N PHE A 55 5.10 -9.31 8.60
CA PHE A 55 4.19 -8.93 9.69
C PHE A 55 3.15 -7.87 9.33
N VAL A 56 2.93 -7.58 8.04
CA VAL A 56 1.82 -6.74 7.60
C VAL A 56 0.46 -7.46 7.68
N SER A 57 -0.64 -6.73 7.50
CA SER A 57 -2.01 -7.28 7.40
C SER A 57 -2.21 -8.13 6.14
N ASN A 58 -3.24 -8.98 6.11
CA ASN A 58 -3.56 -9.80 4.94
C ASN A 58 -3.96 -8.96 3.71
N ILE A 59 -4.51 -7.76 3.92
CA ILE A 59 -4.81 -6.81 2.83
C ILE A 59 -3.53 -6.43 2.09
N ASN A 60 -2.44 -6.16 2.82
CA ASN A 60 -1.16 -5.78 2.25
C ASN A 60 -0.31 -6.98 1.79
N LYS A 61 -0.84 -8.21 1.94
CA LYS A 61 -0.24 -9.47 1.46
C LYS A 61 -1.13 -10.09 0.39
N HIS A 62 -1.13 -9.47 -0.77
CA HIS A 62 -1.88 -9.99 -1.91
C HIS A 62 -1.31 -11.35 -2.36
N PRO A 63 -2.16 -12.34 -2.65
CA PRO A 63 -1.72 -13.60 -3.23
C PRO A 63 -1.10 -13.36 -4.60
N ARG A 64 0.11 -13.87 -4.81
CA ARG A 64 0.84 -13.73 -6.08
C ARG A 64 0.63 -14.98 -6.92
N SER A 65 0.17 -14.81 -8.16
CA SER A 65 0.06 -15.91 -9.11
C SER A 65 1.43 -16.29 -9.68
N LEU A 66 1.63 -17.56 -10.01
CA LEU A 66 2.87 -18.06 -10.63
C LEU A 66 3.19 -17.30 -11.93
N SER A 67 2.17 -17.05 -12.74
CA SER A 67 2.29 -16.23 -13.96
C SER A 67 2.77 -14.81 -13.70
N ARG A 68 2.47 -14.23 -12.52
CA ARG A 68 2.94 -12.89 -12.15
C ARG A 68 4.36 -12.93 -11.60
N ILE A 69 4.75 -14.01 -10.92
CA ILE A 69 6.13 -14.26 -10.47
C ILE A 69 7.09 -14.27 -11.68
N VAL A 70 6.69 -14.94 -12.77
CA VAL A 70 7.46 -15.01 -14.02
C VAL A 70 7.48 -13.67 -14.79
N ARG A 71 6.52 -12.76 -14.56
CA ARG A 71 6.34 -11.50 -15.30
C ARG A 71 6.85 -10.25 -14.56
N PHE A 72 7.55 -10.39 -13.43
CA PHE A 72 7.82 -9.26 -12.51
C PHE A 72 8.70 -8.12 -13.07
N ASP A 73 9.15 -8.18 -14.31
CA ASP A 73 9.99 -7.13 -14.91
C ASP A 73 9.24 -5.84 -15.29
N LEU A 74 7.91 -5.81 -15.38
CA LEU A 74 7.23 -4.67 -16.02
C LEU A 74 5.93 -4.19 -15.35
N THR A 75 6.05 -3.01 -14.73
CA THR A 75 5.06 -1.90 -14.69
C THR A 75 3.97 -1.82 -13.61
N LEU A 76 3.81 -0.59 -13.09
CA LEU A 76 2.67 -0.07 -12.31
C LEU A 76 1.91 0.94 -13.19
N SER A 77 0.58 0.86 -13.25
CA SER A 77 -0.24 1.65 -14.19
C SER A 77 -0.86 2.93 -13.60
N PRO A 78 -1.21 3.93 -14.45
CA PRO A 78 -1.76 5.23 -14.03
C PRO A 78 -3.29 5.21 -13.73
N PRO A 79 -3.81 6.14 -12.91
CA PRO A 79 -5.20 6.18 -12.42
C PRO A 79 -6.27 6.56 -13.47
N PRO A 80 -7.56 6.22 -13.25
CA PRO A 80 -8.62 6.33 -14.25
C PRO A 80 -9.03 7.79 -14.51
N GLY A 81 -9.00 8.21 -15.78
CA GLY A 81 -9.39 9.57 -16.20
C GLY A 81 -8.23 10.46 -16.63
N MET A 82 -6.99 9.96 -16.55
CA MET A 82 -5.86 10.53 -17.28
C MET A 82 -5.87 10.06 -18.74
N THR A 83 -5.33 10.89 -19.62
CA THR A 83 -5.08 10.51 -21.01
C THR A 83 -4.22 9.24 -21.03
N HIS A 84 -4.61 8.27 -21.87
CA HIS A 84 -3.98 6.93 -21.94
C HIS A 84 -4.04 6.07 -20.66
N SER A 85 -4.90 6.39 -19.70
CA SER A 85 -5.15 5.51 -18.54
C SER A 85 -6.13 4.38 -18.86
N HIS A 86 -5.70 3.13 -18.63
CA HIS A 86 -6.56 1.95 -18.73
C HIS A 86 -7.15 1.50 -17.38
N SER A 87 -6.96 2.30 -16.33
CA SER A 87 -7.49 2.01 -15.00
C SER A 87 -9.02 1.99 -15.00
N LYS A 88 -9.58 1.01 -14.28
CA LYS A 88 -11.02 0.83 -14.16
C LYS A 88 -11.56 1.79 -13.08
N PRO A 89 -12.58 2.62 -13.37
CA PRO A 89 -13.21 3.43 -12.34
C PRO A 89 -13.98 2.54 -11.36
N PHE A 90 -13.98 2.92 -10.08
CA PHE A 90 -14.75 2.22 -9.06
C PHE A 90 -16.22 2.66 -9.11
N VAL A 91 -17.13 1.74 -9.45
CA VAL A 91 -18.56 2.01 -9.67
C VAL A 91 -19.39 0.87 -9.12
N TRP A 92 -20.50 1.16 -8.43
CA TRP A 92 -21.35 0.15 -7.78
C TRP A 92 -22.06 -0.82 -8.73
N SER A 93 -22.32 -0.43 -9.98
CA SER A 93 -22.97 -1.29 -10.97
C SER A 93 -22.44 -1.04 -12.38
N LYS A 94 -22.42 -2.09 -13.20
CA LYS A 94 -22.06 -1.97 -14.63
C LYS A 94 -23.33 -1.68 -15.43
N GLY A 95 -23.28 -0.71 -16.34
CA GLY A 95 -24.42 -0.45 -17.21
C GLY A 95 -24.25 0.79 -18.09
N ARG A 96 -25.22 1.05 -18.99
CA ARG A 96 -25.22 2.24 -19.85
C ARG A 96 -25.37 3.54 -19.04
N LYS A 97 -26.06 3.45 -17.90
CA LYS A 97 -26.35 4.56 -16.97
C LYS A 97 -25.18 4.91 -16.04
N PHE A 98 -24.22 4.01 -15.85
CA PHE A 98 -23.15 4.18 -14.86
C PHE A 98 -21.81 4.51 -15.53
N TRP A 99 -21.28 5.71 -15.29
CA TRP A 99 -19.91 6.13 -15.65
C TRP A 99 -19.50 5.93 -17.13
N LYS A 100 -20.43 6.18 -18.05
CA LYS A 100 -20.18 6.13 -19.52
C LYS A 100 -20.47 7.45 -20.27
N ALA A 101 -20.82 8.53 -19.58
CA ALA A 101 -21.26 9.77 -20.20
C ALA A 101 -20.08 10.75 -20.43
N ILE A 102 -20.07 11.89 -19.73
CA ILE A 102 -19.04 12.91 -19.84
C ILE A 102 -17.64 12.35 -19.50
N GLY A 103 -16.60 12.82 -20.20
CA GLY A 103 -15.21 12.38 -20.00
C GLY A 103 -14.87 11.02 -20.59
N ARG A 104 -15.84 10.30 -21.19
CA ARG A 104 -15.64 8.97 -21.80
C ARG A 104 -15.98 8.91 -23.29
N ARG A 105 -16.79 9.85 -23.80
CA ARG A 105 -17.27 9.88 -25.18
C ARG A 105 -17.03 11.25 -25.79
N ASN A 106 -16.75 11.29 -27.09
CA ASN A 106 -16.53 12.54 -27.83
C ASN A 106 -17.78 13.43 -27.86
N ASN A 107 -18.98 12.85 -27.84
CA ASN A 107 -20.25 13.59 -28.01
C ASN A 107 -20.87 14.11 -26.70
N ARG A 108 -20.14 14.07 -25.59
CA ARG A 108 -20.60 14.53 -24.26
C ARG A 108 -19.51 15.37 -23.58
N GLY A 109 -19.19 16.54 -24.15
CA GLY A 109 -18.25 17.51 -23.58
C GLY A 109 -16.81 17.28 -24.04
N PHE A 110 -16.10 16.34 -23.41
CA PHE A 110 -14.71 16.01 -23.75
C PHE A 110 -14.44 14.52 -23.52
N ARG A 111 -13.36 14.01 -24.10
CA ARG A 111 -12.88 12.64 -23.88
C ARG A 111 -11.50 12.68 -23.23
N ALA A 112 -11.41 12.06 -22.06
CA ALA A 112 -10.15 11.75 -21.39
C ALA A 112 -9.50 10.49 -21.96
#